data_AF-X6D5I2-F1
#
_entry.id   AF-X6D5I2-F1
#
_cell.length_a   1.000
_cell.length_b   1.000
_cell.length_c   1.000
_cell.angle_alpha   90.00
_cell.angle_beta   90.00
_cell.angle_gamma   90.00
#
_symmetry.space_group_name_H-M   'P 1'
#
loop_
_entity.id
_entity.type
_entity.pdbx_description
1 polymer ?
#
loop_
_entity_poly.entity_id
_entity_poly.type
_entity_poly.pdbx_seq_one_letter_code
_entity_poly.pdbx_strand_id
1 'polypeptide(L)'
;MTEVKTEPVNATLVDSIVAESAPAGAIKFYETAEDKPAGFHFQCPCGCGSVGGVKVAGPGAWTWNGSRDKPTVRASVLLHNIDMSSHWHGYLTDGVWVSC
;
A
#
# COMPACT_ATOMS: atom_id res chain seq x y z
N MET A 1 -6.67 -6.35 -19.33
CA MET A 1 -7.56 -5.38 -18.67
C MET A 1 -6.80 -4.08 -18.50
N THR A 2 -7.46 -2.92 -18.61
CA THR A 2 -6.84 -1.62 -18.37
C THR A 2 -6.71 -1.34 -16.87
N GLU A 3 -5.69 -0.56 -16.51
CA GLU A 3 -5.44 -0.14 -15.14
C GLU A 3 -6.64 0.62 -14.54
N VAL A 4 -6.95 0.34 -13.28
CA VAL A 4 -8.03 0.96 -12.52
C VAL A 4 -7.58 2.31 -11.94
N LYS A 5 -8.35 3.36 -12.20
CA LYS A 5 -8.19 4.69 -11.57
C LYS A 5 -9.21 4.88 -10.46
N THR A 6 -8.83 5.57 -9.40
CA THR A 6 -9.66 5.75 -8.20
C THR A 6 -9.67 7.22 -7.80
N GLU A 7 -10.74 7.66 -7.15
CA GLU A 7 -10.66 8.90 -6.36
C GLU A 7 -9.62 8.74 -5.24
N PRO A 8 -9.11 9.84 -4.64
CA PRO A 8 -8.19 9.75 -3.52
C PRO A 8 -8.76 8.94 -2.36
N VAL A 9 -8.00 7.96 -1.85
CA VAL A 9 -8.44 7.07 -0.77
C VAL A 9 -7.53 7.24 0.44
N ASN A 10 -8.11 7.56 1.61
CA ASN A 10 -7.35 7.63 2.85
C ASN A 10 -6.87 6.23 3.27
N ALA A 11 -5.57 6.11 3.51
CA ALA A 11 -4.99 4.92 4.08
C ALA A 11 -5.44 4.76 5.53
N THR A 12 -5.99 3.59 5.86
CA THR A 12 -6.41 3.24 7.22
C THR A 12 -5.48 2.17 7.77
N LEU A 13 -4.88 2.41 8.94
CA LEU A 13 -4.07 1.39 9.61
C LEU A 13 -4.99 0.29 10.18
N VAL A 14 -4.69 -0.96 9.86
CA VAL A 14 -5.46 -2.13 10.30
C VAL A 14 -4.58 -3.23 10.88
N ASP A 15 -5.14 -4.01 11.80
CA ASP A 15 -4.47 -5.18 12.38
C ASP A 15 -4.45 -6.38 11.42
N SER A 16 -5.39 -6.46 10.48
CA SER A 16 -5.48 -7.51 9.46
C SER A 16 -5.85 -6.92 8.10
N ILE A 17 -5.00 -7.15 7.10
CA ILE A 17 -5.20 -6.66 5.73
C ILE A 17 -6.11 -7.56 4.89
N VAL A 18 -6.38 -8.78 5.35
CA VAL A 18 -7.19 -9.80 4.67
C VAL A 18 -8.54 -10.02 5.36
N ALA A 19 -8.87 -9.23 6.39
CA ALA A 19 -10.19 -9.27 6.99
C ALA A 19 -11.24 -8.76 5.99
N GLU A 20 -12.44 -9.35 6.00
CA GLU A 20 -13.56 -8.85 5.18
C GLU A 20 -13.92 -7.38 5.50
N SER A 21 -13.58 -6.93 6.71
CA SER A 21 -13.78 -5.56 7.18
C SER A 21 -12.64 -4.60 6.80
N ALA A 22 -11.57 -5.06 6.15
CA ALA A 22 -10.47 -4.18 5.76
C ALA A 22 -10.94 -3.24 4.63
N PRO A 23 -10.91 -1.92 4.83
CA PRO A 23 -11.37 -0.97 3.82
C PRO A 23 -10.38 -0.83 2.67
N ALA A 24 -10.87 -0.34 1.53
CA ALA A 24 -10.03 -0.01 0.38
C ALA A 24 -8.88 0.92 0.80
N GLY A 25 -7.66 0.63 0.34
CA GLY A 25 -6.48 1.42 0.70
C GLY A 25 -6.00 1.19 2.14
N ALA A 26 -6.55 0.23 2.89
CA ALA A 26 -6.02 -0.15 4.20
C ALA A 26 -4.54 -0.51 4.12
N ILE A 27 -3.82 -0.30 5.22
CA ILE A 27 -2.40 -0.59 5.36
C ILE A 27 -2.18 -1.40 6.63
N LYS A 28 -1.32 -2.42 6.55
CA LYS A 28 -0.80 -3.15 7.70
C LYS A 28 0.73 -3.16 7.65
N PHE A 29 1.36 -2.49 8.60
CA PHE A 29 2.82 -2.57 8.77
C PHE A 29 3.22 -3.96 9.28
N TYR A 30 4.39 -4.41 8.84
CA TYR A 30 5.05 -5.59 9.39
C TYR A 30 6.45 -5.21 9.84
N GLU A 31 6.88 -5.80 10.94
CA GLU A 31 8.11 -5.45 11.64
C GLU A 31 9.16 -6.56 11.48
N THR A 32 10.43 -6.18 11.54
CA THR A 32 11.54 -7.11 11.76
C THR A 32 11.91 -7.14 13.25
N ALA A 33 12.82 -8.04 13.64
CA ALA A 33 13.21 -8.35 15.03
C ALA A 33 13.67 -7.19 15.96
N GLU A 34 13.64 -5.94 15.51
CA GLU A 34 13.98 -4.73 16.27
C GLU A 34 12.78 -3.75 16.40
N ASP A 35 11.53 -4.21 16.26
CA ASP A 35 10.31 -3.38 16.32
C ASP A 35 10.27 -2.20 15.32
N LYS A 36 11.13 -2.27 14.29
CA LYS A 36 11.18 -1.32 13.19
C LYS A 36 10.33 -1.86 12.02
N PRO A 37 9.50 -1.01 11.39
CA PRO A 37 8.70 -1.43 10.26
C PRO A 37 9.63 -1.76 9.08
N ALA A 38 9.53 -2.99 8.60
CA ALA A 38 10.27 -3.48 7.44
C ALA A 38 9.55 -3.15 6.13
N GLY A 39 8.24 -2.93 6.22
CA GLY A 39 7.36 -2.60 5.12
C GLY A 39 5.92 -2.59 5.58
N PHE A 40 5.03 -2.54 4.61
CA PHE A 40 3.61 -2.72 4.84
C PHE A 40 2.94 -3.45 3.68
N HIS A 41 1.88 -4.18 4.00
CA HIS A 41 0.91 -4.62 3.01
C HIS A 41 -0.19 -3.57 2.88
N PHE A 42 -0.76 -3.47 1.69
CA PHE A 42 -1.90 -2.59 1.45
C PHE A 42 -2.99 -3.32 0.66
N GLN A 43 -4.24 -3.00 0.93
CA GLN A 43 -5.38 -3.45 0.14
C GLN A 43 -5.56 -2.47 -1.03
N CYS A 44 -5.86 -3.01 -2.21
CA CYS A 44 -6.02 -2.21 -3.42
C CYS A 44 -7.02 -1.05 -3.19
N PRO A 45 -6.64 0.20 -3.48
CA PRO A 45 -7.51 1.36 -3.30
C PRO A 45 -8.81 1.30 -4.11
N CYS A 46 -8.92 0.44 -5.14
CA CYS A 46 -10.17 0.27 -5.88
C CYS A 46 -11.24 -0.55 -5.13
N GLY A 47 -10.89 -1.18 -4.00
CA GLY A 47 -11.82 -1.98 -3.20
C GLY A 47 -12.02 -3.42 -3.67
N CYS A 48 -11.23 -3.90 -4.64
CA CYS A 48 -11.34 -5.29 -5.11
C CYS A 48 -10.80 -6.35 -4.12
N GLY A 49 -10.16 -5.92 -3.04
CA GLY A 49 -9.59 -6.81 -2.03
C GLY A 49 -8.18 -7.36 -2.34
N SER A 50 -7.64 -7.13 -3.54
CA SER A 50 -6.26 -7.52 -3.88
C SER A 50 -5.25 -6.86 -2.93
N VAL A 51 -4.19 -7.58 -2.55
CA VAL A 51 -3.19 -7.09 -1.60
C VAL A 51 -1.82 -6.95 -2.28
N GLY A 52 -1.18 -5.81 -2.07
CA GLY A 52 0.21 -5.55 -2.48
C GLY A 52 1.13 -5.34 -1.28
N GLY A 53 2.43 -5.23 -1.55
CA GLY A 53 3.45 -5.01 -0.53
C GLY A 53 4.42 -3.91 -0.91
N VAL A 54 4.83 -3.12 0.07
CA VAL A 54 5.85 -2.08 -0.05
C VAL A 54 6.91 -2.32 1.01
N LYS A 55 8.17 -2.40 0.59
CA LYS A 55 9.32 -2.58 1.47
C LYS A 55 9.94 -1.21 1.80
N VAL A 56 10.12 -0.92 3.08
CA VAL A 56 10.63 0.39 3.56
C VAL A 56 11.93 0.30 4.38
N ALA A 57 12.43 -0.92 4.66
CA ALA A 57 13.74 -1.12 5.28
C ALA A 57 14.55 -2.25 4.63
N GLY A 58 15.87 -2.15 4.72
CA GLY A 58 16.83 -3.11 4.16
C GLY A 58 17.13 -2.93 2.67
N PRO A 59 17.88 -3.85 2.04
CA PRO A 59 18.27 -3.74 0.64
C PRO A 59 17.07 -3.67 -0.30
N GLY A 60 17.09 -2.72 -1.24
CA GLY A 60 16.00 -2.50 -2.21
C GLY A 60 14.75 -1.84 -1.64
N ALA A 61 14.81 -1.29 -0.42
CA ALA A 61 13.70 -0.57 0.18
C ALA A 61 13.45 0.78 -0.48
N TRP A 62 12.20 1.22 -0.40
CA TRP A 62 11.79 2.53 -0.84
C TRP A 62 12.00 3.59 0.23
N THR A 63 12.13 4.84 -0.19
CA THR A 63 12.17 5.98 0.72
C THR A 63 10.79 6.20 1.34
N TRP A 64 10.73 6.00 2.67
CA TRP A 64 9.55 6.22 3.50
C TRP A 64 9.82 7.33 4.52
N ASN A 65 8.80 8.12 4.86
CA ASN A 65 8.92 9.27 5.77
C ASN A 65 8.97 8.91 7.26
N GLY A 66 8.88 7.63 7.64
CA GLY A 66 8.91 7.20 9.04
C GLY A 66 7.55 7.27 9.77
N SER A 67 6.50 7.79 9.13
CA SER A 67 5.20 8.00 9.78
C SER A 67 4.23 6.85 9.51
N ARG A 68 3.68 6.25 10.57
CA ARG A 68 2.59 5.26 10.48
C ARG A 68 1.21 5.92 10.36
N ASP A 69 1.07 7.16 10.85
CA ASP A 69 -0.17 7.93 10.82
C ASP A 69 -0.42 8.54 9.44
N LYS A 70 0.64 9.10 8.83
CA LYS A 70 0.61 9.71 7.50
C LYS A 70 1.75 9.14 6.65
N PRO A 71 1.65 7.86 6.25
CA PRO A 71 2.71 7.24 5.48
C PRO A 71 2.87 7.91 4.13
N THR A 72 4.12 8.12 3.74
CA THR A 72 4.49 8.62 2.42
C THR A 72 5.61 7.75 1.88
N VAL A 73 5.46 7.22 0.66
CA VAL A 73 6.57 6.60 -0.09
C VAL A 73 6.84 7.34 -1.38
N ARG A 74 8.11 7.53 -1.73
CA ARG A 74 8.51 8.37 -2.88
C ARG A 74 8.29 7.69 -4.24
N ALA A 75 8.33 6.36 -4.29
CA ALA A 75 8.08 5.62 -5.53
C ALA A 75 6.58 5.39 -5.72
N SER A 76 6.14 5.33 -6.98
CA SER A 76 4.78 4.89 -7.29
C SER A 76 4.61 3.39 -7.04
N VAL A 77 3.45 3.04 -6.51
CA VAL A 77 3.03 1.67 -6.18
C VAL A 77 2.27 1.09 -7.35
N LEU A 78 2.80 0.01 -7.92
CA LEU A 78 2.15 -0.78 -8.96
C LEU A 78 1.66 -2.10 -8.35
N LEU A 79 0.36 -2.34 -8.47
CA LEU A 79 -0.27 -3.62 -8.19
C LEU A 79 -0.59 -4.31 -9.52
N HIS A 80 -0.27 -5.60 -9.62
CA HIS A 80 -0.55 -6.40 -10.81
C HIS A 80 -1.76 -7.32 -10.60
N ASN A 81 -2.41 -7.68 -11.69
CA ASN A 81 -3.31 -8.82 -11.76
C ASN A 81 -2.49 -10.14 -11.73
N ILE A 82 -3.19 -11.27 -11.61
CA ILE A 82 -2.57 -12.61 -11.65
C ILE A 82 -1.83 -12.85 -12.98
N ASP A 83 -2.31 -12.28 -14.08
CA ASP A 83 -1.69 -12.38 -15.41
C ASP A 83 -0.52 -11.39 -15.61
N MET A 84 -0.04 -10.75 -14.55
CA MET A 84 1.02 -9.73 -14.54
C MET A 84 0.68 -8.43 -15.29
N SER A 85 -0.56 -8.24 -15.75
CA SER A 85 -1.00 -6.94 -16.26
C SER A 85 -1.19 -5.93 -15.13
N SER A 86 -1.02 -4.64 -15.42
CA SER A 86 -1.26 -3.57 -14.44
C SER A 86 -2.71 -3.61 -13.94
N HIS A 87 -2.87 -3.69 -12.62
CA HIS A 87 -4.18 -3.61 -11.98
C HIS A 87 -4.45 -2.20 -11.48
N TRP A 88 -3.57 -1.66 -10.64
CA TRP A 88 -3.68 -0.32 -10.07
C TRP A 88 -2.30 0.31 -9.94
N HIS A 89 -2.18 1.60 -10.24
CA HIS A 89 -0.91 2.34 -10.14
C HIS A 89 -1.15 3.72 -9.55
N GLY A 90 -0.34 4.09 -8.56
CA GLY A 90 -0.50 5.38 -7.89
C GLY A 90 0.58 5.67 -6.86
N TYR A 91 0.34 6.69 -6.05
CA TYR A 91 1.24 7.15 -5.00
C TYR A 91 0.55 7.09 -3.63
N LEU A 92 1.35 6.89 -2.58
CA LEU A 92 0.93 7.09 -1.20
C LEU A 92 1.66 8.30 -0.64
N THR A 93 0.91 9.38 -0.39
CA THR A 93 1.44 10.64 0.13
C THR A 93 0.53 11.17 1.22
N ASP A 94 1.13 11.51 2.37
CA ASP A 94 0.45 12.02 3.57
C ASP A 94 -0.74 11.16 4.01
N GLY A 95 -0.61 9.83 3.87
CA GLY A 95 -1.67 8.88 4.20
C GLY A 95 -2.79 8.81 3.17
N VAL A 96 -2.60 9.31 1.95
CA VAL A 96 -3.61 9.26 0.88
C VAL A 96 -3.07 8.53 -0.34
N TRP A 97 -3.84 7.56 -0.82
CA TRP A 97 -3.63 6.88 -2.10
C TRP A 97 -4.20 7.72 -3.24
N VAL A 98 -3.38 8.03 -4.23
CA VAL A 98 -3.76 8.79 -5.42
C VAL A 98 -3.34 8.02 -6.66
N SER A 99 -4.28 7.64 -7.53
CA SER A 99 -3.94 6.99 -8.80
C SER A 99 -3.19 7.94 -9.73
N CYS A 100 -2.27 7.42 -10.54
CA CYS A 100 -1.53 8.18 -11.55
C CYS A 100 -2.42 8.76 -12.66
#